data_AF-A0A328JC19-F1
#
_entry.id   AF-A0A328JC19-F1
#
_cell.length_a   1.000
_cell.length_b   1.000
_cell.length_c   1.000
_cell.angle_alpha   90.00
_cell.angle_beta   90.00
_cell.angle_gamma   90.00
#
_symmetry.space_group_name_H-M   'P 1'
#
loop_
_entity.id
_entity.type
_entity.pdbx_description
1 polymer ?
#
loop_
_entity_poly.entity_id
_entity_poly.type
_entity_poly.pdbx_seq_one_letter_code
_entity_poly.pdbx_strand_id
1 'polypeptide(L)'
;MRKSEKYEIEYMNDFLLQRIGGGVFHFMVAASIAGISFSVIQEYIWPVIILTSVGGLFIAGYTIWFGKRIYEKAPLEHIVTFFGMHTGTLSTGMALLREVDPTFETGTAEDMVFGSGLALFLGIPMLILLNIPILGYKTDQPIYYLYFILGLAAYIGAMYFFWFRKAKIRGKQKAK
;
A
#
# COMPACT_ATOMS: atom_id res chain seq x y z
N MET A 1 45.65 -9.37 17.23
CA MET A 1 44.59 -9.21 18.26
C MET A 1 43.49 -8.33 17.67
N ARG A 2 42.33 -8.89 17.29
CA ARG A 2 41.18 -8.13 16.77
C ARG A 2 40.00 -8.39 17.69
N LYS A 3 39.68 -7.40 18.53
CA LYS A 3 38.62 -7.42 19.54
C LYS A 3 37.28 -7.59 18.80
N SER A 4 36.57 -8.69 19.03
CA SER A 4 35.22 -8.89 18.51
C SER A 4 34.27 -8.00 19.31
N GLU A 5 33.80 -6.94 18.68
CA GLU A 5 32.74 -6.08 19.19
C GLU A 5 31.47 -6.93 19.30
N LYS A 6 31.01 -7.17 20.54
CA LYS A 6 29.77 -7.91 20.81
C LYS A 6 28.61 -7.01 20.42
N TYR A 7 27.89 -7.37 19.37
CA TYR A 7 26.59 -6.78 19.07
C TYR A 7 25.60 -7.31 20.11
N GLU A 8 25.10 -6.45 21.00
CA GLU A 8 23.93 -6.77 21.82
C GLU A 8 22.72 -6.75 20.89
N ILE A 9 22.21 -7.94 20.55
CA ILE A 9 20.98 -8.07 19.77
C ILE A 9 19.83 -7.75 20.74
N GLU A 10 19.40 -6.50 20.76
CA GLU A 10 18.21 -6.10 21.48
C GLU A 10 16.98 -6.58 20.71
N TYR A 11 16.31 -7.59 21.26
CA TYR A 11 15.11 -8.15 20.67
C TYR A 11 13.95 -7.16 20.83
N MET A 12 13.49 -6.60 19.71
CA MET A 12 12.27 -5.78 19.70
C MET A 12 11.08 -6.64 20.17
N ASN A 13 10.35 -6.17 21.19
CA ASN A 13 9.16 -6.84 21.68
C ASN A 13 7.96 -6.51 20.76
N ASP A 14 7.88 -7.20 19.64
CA ASP A 14 6.83 -7.02 18.63
C ASP A 14 5.43 -7.19 19.23
N PHE A 15 5.27 -8.02 20.25
CA PHE A 15 3.99 -8.24 20.93
C PHE A 15 3.49 -6.98 21.65
N LEU A 16 4.34 -6.31 22.42
CA LEU A 16 3.98 -5.04 23.06
C LEU A 16 3.75 -3.95 22.01
N LEU A 17 4.61 -3.89 20.99
CA LEU A 17 4.54 -2.89 19.92
C LEU A 17 3.22 -2.98 19.15
N GLN A 18 2.80 -4.19 18.78
CA GLN A 18 1.53 -4.44 18.09
C GLN A 18 0.32 -4.08 18.95
N ARG A 19 0.35 -4.34 20.26
CA ARG A 19 -0.74 -3.97 21.18
C ARG A 19 -0.89 -2.46 21.33
N ILE A 20 0.22 -1.75 21.54
CA ILE A 20 0.20 -0.29 21.66
C ILE A 20 -0.21 0.34 20.32
N GLY A 21 0.38 -0.11 19.22
CA GLY A 21 0.03 0.34 17.87
C GLY A 21 -1.44 0.12 17.52
N GLY A 22 -2.00 -1.05 17.87
CA GLY A 22 -3.41 -1.34 17.72
C GLY A 22 -4.29 -0.40 18.55
N GLY A 23 -3.96 -0.18 19.83
CA GLY A 23 -4.70 0.74 20.70
C GLY A 23 -4.71 2.19 20.18
N VAL A 24 -3.56 2.71 19.77
CA VAL A 24 -3.45 4.05 19.17
C VAL A 24 -4.21 4.14 17.85
N PHE A 25 -4.16 3.10 17.02
CA PHE A 25 -4.92 3.04 15.77
C PHE A 25 -6.43 3.09 16.00
N HIS A 26 -6.96 2.32 16.97
CA HIS A 26 -8.37 2.36 17.32
C HIS A 26 -8.80 3.74 17.81
N PHE A 27 -7.99 4.41 18.64
CA PHE A 27 -8.25 5.77 19.07
C PHE A 27 -8.26 6.76 17.89
N MET A 28 -7.30 6.67 16.98
CA MET A 28 -7.23 7.50 15.78
C MET A 28 -8.48 7.34 14.91
N VAL A 29 -8.94 6.09 14.67
CA VAL A 29 -10.16 5.82 13.90
C VAL A 29 -11.39 6.38 14.62
N ALA A 30 -11.54 6.14 15.92
CA ALA A 30 -12.65 6.64 16.71
C ALA A 30 -12.71 8.18 16.72
N ALA A 31 -11.57 8.83 16.94
CA ALA A 31 -11.45 10.29 16.91
C ALA A 31 -11.74 10.86 15.52
N SER A 32 -11.29 10.17 14.46
CA SER A 32 -11.56 10.58 13.07
C SER A 32 -13.05 10.53 12.77
N ILE A 33 -13.74 9.45 13.15
CA ILE A 33 -15.20 9.31 12.95
C ILE A 33 -15.95 10.36 13.79
N ALA A 34 -15.56 10.55 15.05
CA ALA A 34 -16.16 11.54 15.94
C ALA A 34 -15.96 12.99 15.47
N GLY A 35 -14.87 13.26 14.73
CA GLY A 35 -14.58 14.57 14.15
C GLY A 35 -15.40 14.91 12.89
N ILE A 36 -16.06 13.93 12.27
CA ILE A 36 -16.90 14.18 11.09
C ILE A 36 -18.18 14.89 11.55
N SER A 37 -18.42 16.09 11.04
CA SER A 37 -19.65 16.81 11.35
C SER A 37 -20.84 16.13 10.66
N PHE A 38 -21.93 15.96 11.41
CA PHE A 38 -23.13 15.30 10.90
C PHE A 38 -23.72 16.04 9.69
N SER A 39 -23.65 17.38 9.66
CA SER A 39 -24.10 18.19 8.54
C SER A 39 -23.36 17.89 7.23
N VAL A 40 -22.04 17.65 7.30
CA VAL A 40 -21.23 17.29 6.12
C VAL A 40 -21.63 15.91 5.59
N ILE A 41 -21.94 14.96 6.48
CA ILE A 41 -22.43 13.64 6.05
C ILE A 41 -23.72 13.80 5.25
N GLN A 42 -24.68 14.60 5.72
CA GLN A 42 -25.95 14.78 5.02
C GLN A 42 -25.78 15.45 3.65
N GLU A 43 -24.91 16.44 3.55
CA GLU A 43 -24.63 17.15 2.31
C GLU A 43 -23.92 16.27 1.27
N TYR A 44 -22.97 15.42 1.72
CA TYR A 44 -22.09 14.64 0.84
C TYR A 44 -22.36 13.13 0.85
N ILE A 45 -23.48 12.67 1.41
CA ILE A 45 -23.78 11.23 1.53
C ILE A 45 -23.72 10.51 0.17
N TRP A 46 -24.27 11.14 -0.88
CA TRP A 46 -24.28 10.58 -2.23
C TRP A 46 -22.87 10.48 -2.84
N PRO A 47 -22.07 11.56 -2.87
CA PRO A 47 -20.66 11.48 -3.25
C PRO A 47 -19.88 10.40 -2.49
N VAL A 48 -20.07 10.29 -1.17
CA VAL A 48 -19.38 9.31 -0.33
C VAL A 48 -19.78 7.88 -0.71
N ILE A 49 -21.07 7.60 -0.89
CA ILE A 49 -21.55 6.27 -1.27
C ILE A 49 -21.03 5.89 -2.66
N ILE A 50 -21.09 6.80 -3.62
CA ILE A 50 -20.61 6.55 -4.98
C ILE A 50 -19.11 6.28 -4.96
N LEU A 51 -18.34 7.13 -4.28
CA LEU A 51 -16.89 7.00 -4.20
C LEU A 51 -16.47 5.70 -3.51
N THR A 52 -17.08 5.36 -2.39
CA THR A 52 -16.75 4.14 -1.64
C THR A 52 -17.19 2.88 -2.37
N SER A 53 -18.35 2.88 -3.01
CA SER A 53 -18.87 1.73 -3.75
C SER A 53 -18.10 1.51 -5.05
N VAL A 54 -18.01 2.53 -5.91
CA VAL A 54 -17.33 2.41 -7.21
C VAL A 54 -15.83 2.23 -7.00
N GLY A 55 -15.23 3.02 -6.11
CA GLY A 55 -13.81 2.92 -5.76
C GLY A 55 -13.48 1.57 -5.13
N GLY A 56 -14.31 1.09 -4.18
CA GLY A 56 -14.12 -0.21 -3.54
C GLY A 56 -14.21 -1.37 -4.53
N LEU A 57 -15.21 -1.37 -5.41
CA LEU A 57 -15.36 -2.38 -6.47
C LEU A 57 -14.22 -2.33 -7.47
N PHE A 58 -13.78 -1.13 -7.85
CA PHE A 58 -12.64 -0.94 -8.73
C PHE A 58 -11.35 -1.50 -8.11
N ILE A 59 -11.08 -1.18 -6.84
CA ILE A 59 -9.92 -1.69 -6.11
C ILE A 59 -10.00 -3.21 -5.98
N ALA A 60 -11.16 -3.78 -5.66
CA ALA A 60 -11.35 -5.23 -5.59
C ALA A 60 -11.05 -5.91 -6.94
N GLY A 61 -11.60 -5.38 -8.04
CA GLY A 61 -11.32 -5.90 -9.38
C GLY A 61 -9.85 -5.77 -9.76
N TYR A 62 -9.23 -4.63 -9.44
CA TYR A 62 -7.82 -4.35 -9.69
C TYR A 62 -6.90 -5.29 -8.90
N THR A 63 -7.12 -5.47 -7.60
CA THR A 63 -6.27 -6.36 -6.77
C THR A 63 -6.40 -7.80 -7.20
N ILE A 64 -7.60 -8.28 -7.58
CA ILE A 64 -7.78 -9.62 -8.15
C ILE A 64 -7.01 -9.76 -9.48
N TRP A 65 -7.15 -8.79 -10.38
CA TRP A 65 -6.48 -8.79 -11.68
C TRP A 65 -4.96 -8.74 -11.56
N PHE A 66 -4.45 -7.91 -10.65
CA PHE A 66 -3.02 -7.70 -10.39
C PHE A 66 -2.42 -8.90 -9.66
N GLY A 67 -3.05 -9.32 -8.56
CA GLY A 67 -2.58 -10.40 -7.71
C GLY A 67 -2.43 -11.71 -8.46
N LYS A 68 -3.43 -12.08 -9.28
CA LYS A 68 -3.37 -13.31 -10.11
C LYS A 68 -2.25 -13.32 -11.15
N ARG A 69 -1.72 -12.15 -11.55
CA ARG A 69 -0.66 -12.03 -12.58
C ARG A 69 0.74 -11.91 -12.01
N ILE A 70 0.86 -11.35 -10.81
CA ILE A 70 2.15 -11.08 -10.17
C ILE A 70 2.53 -12.19 -9.20
N TYR A 71 1.58 -12.69 -8.41
CA TYR A 71 1.83 -13.68 -7.38
C TYR A 71 1.49 -15.08 -7.88
N GLU A 72 2.50 -15.95 -7.92
CA GLU A 72 2.34 -17.36 -8.29
C GLU A 72 2.09 -18.25 -7.07
N LYS A 73 2.59 -17.83 -5.89
CA LYS A 73 2.38 -18.50 -4.61
C LYS A 73 1.38 -17.70 -3.81
N ALA A 74 0.46 -18.40 -3.15
CA ALA A 74 -0.55 -17.80 -2.27
C ALA A 74 -1.26 -16.56 -2.88
N PRO A 75 -1.78 -16.64 -4.13
CA PRO A 75 -2.33 -15.48 -4.80
C PRO A 75 -3.57 -14.93 -4.09
N LEU A 76 -4.37 -15.80 -3.45
CA LEU A 76 -5.60 -15.39 -2.78
C LEU A 76 -5.28 -14.58 -1.51
N GLU A 77 -4.34 -15.06 -0.73
CA GLU A 77 -3.83 -14.46 0.49
C GLU A 77 -3.23 -13.07 0.19
N HIS A 78 -2.43 -12.97 -0.87
CA HIS A 78 -1.91 -11.68 -1.35
C HIS A 78 -3.03 -10.74 -1.81
N ILE A 79 -4.00 -11.23 -2.61
CA ILE A 79 -5.11 -10.41 -3.12
C ILE A 79 -5.92 -9.81 -1.97
N VAL A 80 -6.30 -10.64 -1.00
CA VAL A 80 -7.12 -10.22 0.16
C VAL A 80 -6.34 -9.23 1.02
N THR A 81 -5.05 -9.48 1.25
CA THR A 81 -4.19 -8.58 2.02
C THR A 81 -4.00 -7.23 1.31
N PHE A 82 -3.73 -7.23 0.01
CA PHE A 82 -3.61 -6.01 -0.78
C PHE A 82 -4.91 -5.22 -0.85
N PHE A 83 -6.05 -5.91 -0.96
CA PHE A 83 -7.36 -5.24 -0.93
C PHE A 83 -7.53 -4.48 0.39
N GLY A 84 -7.35 -5.15 1.53
CA GLY A 84 -7.46 -4.50 2.85
C GLY A 84 -6.44 -3.38 3.05
N MET A 85 -5.23 -3.51 2.51
CA MET A 85 -4.21 -2.46 2.55
C MET A 85 -4.58 -1.25 1.69
N HIS A 86 -5.12 -1.45 0.48
CA HIS A 86 -5.50 -0.34 -0.41
C HIS A 86 -6.73 0.43 0.07
N THR A 87 -7.67 -0.24 0.74
CA THR A 87 -8.87 0.38 1.31
C THR A 87 -8.68 0.89 2.74
N GLY A 88 -7.49 0.71 3.31
CA GLY A 88 -7.22 1.01 4.71
C GLY A 88 -5.72 1.12 4.97
N THR A 89 -5.22 0.33 5.91
CA THR A 89 -3.80 0.26 6.26
C THR A 89 -3.30 -1.16 6.17
N LEU A 90 -1.97 -1.35 6.27
CA LEU A 90 -1.39 -2.68 6.32
C LEU A 90 -2.00 -3.54 7.46
N SER A 91 -2.33 -2.94 8.61
CA SER A 91 -2.96 -3.67 9.72
C SER A 91 -4.35 -4.21 9.36
N THR A 92 -5.16 -3.45 8.60
CA THR A 92 -6.44 -3.93 8.07
C THR A 92 -6.25 -5.07 7.08
N GLY A 93 -5.25 -4.97 6.19
CA GLY A 93 -4.86 -6.08 5.31
C GLY A 93 -4.46 -7.33 6.08
N MET A 94 -3.65 -7.19 7.12
CA MET A 94 -3.23 -8.31 7.98
C MET A 94 -4.38 -8.94 8.76
N ALA A 95 -5.41 -8.17 9.12
CA ALA A 95 -6.61 -8.71 9.74
C ALA A 95 -7.36 -9.64 8.77
N LEU A 96 -7.51 -9.23 7.50
CA LEU A 96 -8.11 -10.08 6.48
C LEU A 96 -7.24 -11.31 6.14
N LEU A 97 -5.90 -11.15 6.16
CA LEU A 97 -4.98 -12.27 5.97
C LEU A 97 -5.20 -13.34 7.02
N ARG A 98 -5.38 -12.98 8.30
CA ARG A 98 -5.60 -13.95 9.39
C ARG A 98 -6.85 -14.81 9.22
N GLU A 99 -7.87 -14.31 8.52
CA GLU A 99 -9.08 -15.11 8.25
C GLU A 99 -8.83 -16.20 7.19
N VAL A 100 -7.87 -15.98 6.30
CA VAL A 100 -7.54 -16.90 5.20
C VAL A 100 -6.32 -17.77 5.52
N ASP A 101 -5.34 -17.19 6.21
CA ASP A 101 -4.09 -17.78 6.65
C ASP A 101 -3.85 -17.43 8.15
N PRO A 102 -4.51 -18.15 9.08
CA PRO A 102 -4.43 -17.85 10.51
C PRO A 102 -3.03 -18.07 11.10
N THR A 103 -2.25 -18.98 10.53
CA THR A 103 -0.92 -19.36 11.01
C THR A 103 0.21 -18.65 10.27
N PHE A 104 -0.11 -17.82 9.27
CA PHE A 104 0.86 -17.10 8.42
C PHE A 104 1.85 -18.02 7.70
N GLU A 105 1.43 -19.25 7.35
CA GLU A 105 2.30 -20.24 6.73
C GLU A 105 2.60 -19.94 5.25
N THR A 106 1.79 -19.10 4.61
CA THR A 106 1.91 -18.83 3.17
C THR A 106 3.08 -17.91 2.80
N GLY A 107 3.72 -17.27 3.78
CA GLY A 107 4.78 -16.28 3.56
C GLY A 107 4.28 -14.90 3.14
N THR A 108 2.95 -14.73 3.01
CA THR A 108 2.33 -13.47 2.57
C THR A 108 2.59 -12.34 3.57
N ALA A 109 2.58 -12.66 4.88
CA ALA A 109 2.82 -11.70 5.94
C ALA A 109 4.21 -11.06 5.83
N GLU A 110 5.26 -11.88 5.67
CA GLU A 110 6.63 -11.38 5.48
C GLU A 110 6.75 -10.57 4.20
N ASP A 111 6.20 -11.07 3.09
CA ASP A 111 6.24 -10.38 1.79
C ASP A 111 5.62 -8.97 1.87
N MET A 112 4.56 -8.80 2.66
CA MET A 112 3.95 -7.48 2.88
C MET A 112 4.81 -6.56 3.73
N VAL A 113 5.40 -7.05 4.81
CA VAL A 113 6.27 -6.25 5.68
C VAL A 113 7.51 -5.78 4.90
N PHE A 114 8.19 -6.70 4.21
CA PHE A 114 9.35 -6.35 3.38
C PHE A 114 8.95 -5.43 2.21
N GLY A 115 7.80 -5.70 1.59
CA GLY A 115 7.26 -4.86 0.52
C GLY A 115 7.01 -3.42 0.97
N SER A 116 6.44 -3.23 2.16
CA SER A 116 6.18 -1.90 2.72
C SER A 116 7.47 -1.12 3.02
N GLY A 117 8.52 -1.80 3.50
CA GLY A 117 9.83 -1.18 3.72
C GLY A 117 10.49 -0.72 2.42
N LEU A 118 10.40 -1.54 1.36
CA LEU A 118 10.91 -1.16 0.04
C LEU A 118 10.08 -0.03 -0.60
N ALA A 119 8.78 0.00 -0.34
CA ALA A 119 7.88 1.04 -0.86
C ALA A 119 8.27 2.44 -0.37
N LEU A 120 8.89 2.56 0.82
CA LEU A 120 9.38 3.84 1.33
C LEU A 120 10.39 4.49 0.38
N PHE A 121 11.36 3.73 -0.12
CA PHE A 121 12.37 4.23 -1.05
C PHE A 121 11.76 4.59 -2.41
N LEU A 122 10.77 3.82 -2.85
CA LEU A 122 9.99 4.11 -4.05
C LEU A 122 9.06 5.32 -3.87
N GLY A 123 8.70 5.66 -2.63
CA GLY A 123 7.94 6.86 -2.31
C GLY A 123 8.72 8.16 -2.50
N ILE A 124 10.05 8.15 -2.39
CA ILE A 124 10.88 9.36 -2.50
C ILE A 124 10.70 10.07 -3.87
N PRO A 125 10.81 9.39 -5.02
CA PRO A 125 10.48 9.98 -6.31
C PRO A 125 9.07 10.60 -6.37
N MET A 126 8.08 9.93 -5.78
CA MET A 126 6.70 10.45 -5.74
C MET A 126 6.58 11.73 -4.92
N LEU A 127 7.29 11.85 -3.79
CA LEU A 127 7.33 13.07 -2.99
C LEU A 127 7.93 14.25 -3.78
N ILE A 128 8.93 13.99 -4.62
CA ILE A 128 9.51 15.02 -5.50
C ILE A 128 8.48 15.46 -6.54
N LEU A 129 7.80 14.52 -7.19
CA LEU A 129 6.77 14.84 -8.19
C LEU A 129 5.63 15.69 -7.62
N LEU A 130 5.20 15.43 -6.37
CA LEU A 130 4.13 16.18 -5.72
C LEU A 130 4.42 17.67 -5.55
N ASN A 131 5.69 18.10 -5.60
CA ASN A 131 6.05 19.51 -5.53
C ASN A 131 5.85 20.28 -6.85
N ILE A 132 5.84 19.59 -7.99
CA ILE A 132 5.69 20.19 -9.33
C ILE A 132 4.39 21.01 -9.49
N PRO A 133 3.20 20.50 -9.14
CA PRO A 133 1.97 21.28 -9.26
C PRO A 133 1.95 22.52 -8.35
N ILE A 134 2.61 22.46 -7.19
CA ILE A 134 2.73 23.60 -6.26
C ILE A 134 3.58 24.71 -6.91
N LEU A 135 4.66 24.34 -7.61
CA LEU A 135 5.46 25.29 -8.39
C LEU A 135 4.64 25.90 -9.53
N GLY A 136 3.82 25.11 -10.21
CA GLY A 136 2.89 25.59 -11.24
C GLY A 136 1.91 26.64 -10.73
N TYR A 137 1.34 26.41 -9.55
CA TYR A 137 0.46 27.36 -8.89
C TYR A 137 1.19 28.64 -8.47
N LYS A 138 2.40 28.54 -7.89
CA LYS A 138 3.16 29.72 -7.44
C LYS A 138 3.74 30.58 -8.55
N THR A 139 3.98 30.00 -9.73
CA THR A 139 4.64 30.69 -10.85
C THR A 139 3.68 31.08 -11.96
N ASP A 140 2.37 30.83 -11.80
CA ASP A 140 1.32 31.02 -12.81
C ASP A 140 1.64 30.39 -14.17
N GLN A 141 2.41 29.29 -14.15
CA GLN A 141 2.82 28.56 -15.34
C GLN A 141 2.08 27.22 -15.41
N PRO A 142 1.02 27.12 -16.23
CA PRO A 142 0.20 25.91 -16.30
C PRO A 142 0.95 24.69 -16.89
N ILE A 143 2.12 24.91 -17.52
CA ILE A 143 2.95 23.85 -18.10
C ILE A 143 3.45 22.84 -17.05
N TYR A 144 3.62 23.26 -15.80
CA TYR A 144 4.04 22.36 -14.72
C TYR A 144 3.01 21.27 -14.40
N TYR A 145 1.71 21.52 -14.61
CA TYR A 145 0.69 20.46 -14.47
C TYR A 145 0.88 19.34 -15.49
N LEU A 146 1.31 19.69 -16.71
CA LEU A 146 1.60 18.72 -17.75
C LEU A 146 2.86 17.91 -17.42
N TYR A 147 3.92 18.56 -16.91
CA TYR A 147 5.10 17.85 -16.41
C TYR A 147 4.78 16.89 -15.27
N PHE A 148 3.88 17.28 -14.36
CA PHE A 148 3.42 16.40 -13.29
C PHE A 148 2.70 15.16 -13.84
N ILE A 149 1.73 15.34 -14.76
CA ILE A 149 0.99 14.22 -15.35
C ILE A 149 1.92 13.30 -16.14
N LEU A 150 2.82 13.86 -16.96
CA LEU A 150 3.79 13.07 -17.72
C LEU A 150 4.76 12.32 -16.80
N GLY A 151 5.25 12.98 -15.75
CA GLY A 151 6.11 12.37 -14.75
C GLY A 151 5.40 11.22 -14.04
N LEU A 152 4.16 11.41 -13.63
CA LEU A 152 3.36 10.40 -12.94
C LEU A 152 3.09 9.19 -13.87
N ALA A 153 2.71 9.46 -15.12
CA ALA A 153 2.51 8.42 -16.12
C ALA A 153 3.80 7.64 -16.41
N ALA A 154 4.94 8.32 -16.52
CA ALA A 154 6.24 7.70 -16.70
C ALA A 154 6.64 6.84 -15.49
N TYR A 155 6.43 7.35 -14.27
CA TYR A 155 6.73 6.62 -13.04
C TYR A 155 5.88 5.36 -12.90
N ILE A 156 4.55 5.48 -13.05
CA ILE A 156 3.63 4.35 -13.04
C ILE A 156 4.02 3.36 -14.16
N GLY A 157 4.23 3.84 -15.38
CA GLY A 157 4.64 3.02 -16.51
C GLY A 157 5.94 2.24 -16.26
N ALA A 158 6.94 2.88 -15.66
CA ALA A 158 8.18 2.22 -15.27
C ALA A 158 7.94 1.13 -14.21
N MET A 159 7.17 1.42 -13.15
CA MET A 159 6.83 0.43 -12.12
C MET A 159 6.11 -0.79 -12.71
N TYR A 160 5.08 -0.55 -13.52
CA TYR A 160 4.34 -1.59 -14.21
C TYR A 160 5.22 -2.40 -15.15
N PHE A 161 6.10 -1.74 -15.89
CA PHE A 161 7.05 -2.42 -16.78
C PHE A 161 8.01 -3.33 -16.02
N PHE A 162 8.57 -2.88 -14.89
CA PHE A 162 9.46 -3.69 -14.06
C PHE A 162 8.73 -4.90 -13.47
N TRP A 163 7.51 -4.73 -12.96
CA TRP A 163 6.72 -5.82 -12.40
C TRP A 163 6.30 -6.84 -13.45
N PHE A 164 5.77 -6.40 -14.61
CA PHE A 164 5.34 -7.31 -15.66
C PHE A 164 6.48 -7.99 -16.42
N ARG A 165 7.66 -7.35 -16.54
CA ARG A 165 8.86 -8.04 -17.06
C ARG A 165 9.25 -9.22 -16.19
N LYS A 166 9.30 -9.03 -14.86
CA LYS A 166 9.66 -10.10 -13.93
C LYS A 166 8.62 -11.23 -13.92
N ALA A 167 7.33 -10.91 -13.99
CA ALA A 167 6.26 -11.91 -14.11
C ALA A 167 6.40 -12.75 -15.40
N LYS A 168 6.67 -12.11 -16.55
CA LYS A 168 6.84 -12.80 -17.84
C LYS A 168 8.09 -13.68 -17.91
N ILE A 169 9.19 -13.27 -17.28
CA ILE A 169 10.44 -14.04 -17.23
C ILE A 169 10.25 -15.31 -16.38
N ARG A 170 9.53 -15.23 -15.25
CA ARG A 170 9.21 -16.37 -14.40
C ARG A 170 8.28 -17.38 -15.08
N GLY A 171 7.25 -16.90 -15.80
CA GLY A 171 6.36 -17.77 -16.59
C GLY A 171 7.08 -18.56 -17.70
N LYS A 172 8.15 -18.00 -18.30
CA LYS A 172 8.95 -18.70 -19.32
C LYS A 172 9.87 -19.78 -18.75
N GLN A 173 10.33 -19.68 -17.50
CA GLN A 173 11.16 -20.71 -16.87
C GLN A 173 10.36 -21.96 -16.50
N LYS A 174 9.03 -21.87 -16.35
CA LYS A 174 8.13 -23.01 -16.11
C LYS A 174 7.72 -23.77 -17.38
N ALA A 175 7.80 -23.13 -18.55
CA ALA A 175 7.40 -23.72 -19.83
C ALA A 175 8.55 -24.48 -20.54
N LYS A 176 9.70 -24.61 -19.88
CA LYS A 176 10.90 -25.28 -20.36
C LYS A 176 11.28 -26.37 -19.36
#